data_AF-A0A178AMN4-F1
#
_entry.id   AF-A0A178AMN4-F1
#
_cell.length_a   1.000
_cell.length_b   1.000
_cell.length_c   1.000
_cell.angle_alpha   90.00
_cell.angle_beta   90.00
_cell.angle_gamma   90.00
#
_symmetry.space_group_name_H-M   'P 1'
#
loop_
_entity.id
_entity.type
_entity.pdbx_description
1 polymer ?
#
loop_
_entity_poly.entity_id
_entity_poly.type
_entity_poly.pdbx_seq_one_letter_code
_entity_poly.pdbx_strand_id
1 'polypeptide(L)' 'MPTQQEELLLVMETSLRNALATFGPTSSQYLSIKYMVDELATKIALDKLSLSTEKPYQ' A
#
# COMPACT_ATOMS: atom_id res chain seq x y z
N MET A 1 14.76 3.70 -8.90
CA MET A 1 13.61 4.61 -8.79
C MET A 1 12.44 3.80 -8.26
N PRO A 2 11.63 4.34 -7.34
CA PRO A 2 10.41 3.69 -6.92
C PRO A 2 9.51 3.41 -8.13
N THR A 3 8.75 2.32 -8.09
CA THR A 3 7.72 2.08 -9.11
C THR A 3 6.57 3.06 -8.92
N GLN A 4 5.77 3.28 -9.97
CA GLN A 4 4.57 4.11 -9.89
C GLN A 4 3.62 3.65 -8.76
N GLN A 5 3.53 2.34 -8.51
CA GLN A 5 2.72 1.79 -7.43
C GLN A 5 3.30 2.10 -6.05
N GLU A 6 4.63 2.09 -5.89
CA GLU A 6 5.30 2.48 -4.65
C GLU A 6 5.13 3.97 -4.34
N GLU A 7 5.18 4.84 -5.35
CA GLU A 7 4.89 6.27 -5.20
C GLU A 7 3.42 6.50 -4.80
N LEU A 8 2.50 5.78 -5.44
CA LEU A 8 1.08 5.83 -5.08
C LEU A 8 0.84 5.37 -3.64
N LEU A 9 1.48 4.28 -3.21
CA LEU A 9 1.37 3.78 -1.84
C LEU A 9 1.80 4.85 -0.83
N LEU A 10 2.93 5.54 -1.07
CA LEU A 10 3.43 6.60 -0.20
C LEU A 10 2.44 7.77 -0.06
N VAL A 11 1.81 8.17 -1.17
CA VAL A 11 0.78 9.22 -1.15
C VAL A 11 -0.45 8.76 -0.37
N MET A 12 -0.89 7.52 -0.56
CA MET A 12 -2.04 6.97 0.14
C MET A 12 -1.80 6.80 1.65
N GLU A 13 -0.60 6.39 2.07
CA GLU A 13 -0.22 6.35 3.49
C GLU A 13 -0.25 7.73 4.14
N THR A 14 0.14 8.77 3.39
CA THR A 14 0.02 10.17 3.84
C THR A 14 -1.44 10.56 4.01
N SER A 15 -2.29 10.22 3.04
CA SER A 15 -3.74 10.43 3.14
C SER A 15 -4.34 9.68 4.33
N LEU A 16 -3.89 8.45 4.60
CA LEU A 16 -4.33 7.64 5.74
C LEU A 16 -4.01 8.30 7.09
N ARG A 17 -2.79 8.82 7.25
CA ARG A 17 -2.39 9.56 8.46
C ARG A 17 -3.24 10.83 8.65
N ASN A 18 -3.51 11.54 7.57
CA ASN A 18 -4.36 12.73 7.61
C ASN A 18 -5.80 12.36 8.01
N ALA A 19 -6.37 11.31 7.40
CA ALA A 19 -7.70 10.83 7.72
C ALA A 19 -7.81 10.34 9.17
N LEU A 20 -6.77 9.66 9.68
CA LEU A 20 -6.70 9.28 11.09
C LEU A 20 -6.74 10.49 12.01
N ALA A 21 -5.94 11.52 11.72
CA ALA A 21 -5.86 12.73 12.52
C ALA A 21 -7.16 13.55 12.49
N THR A 22 -7.87 13.58 11.36
CA THR A 22 -9.10 14.39 11.19
C THR A 22 -10.37 13.66 11.66
N PHE A 23 -10.53 12.38 11.32
CA PHE A 23 -11.78 11.65 11.52
C PHE A 23 -11.71 10.56 12.59
N GLY A 24 -10.50 10.15 12.97
CA GLY A 24 -10.29 9.09 13.96
C GLY A 24 -10.34 7.67 13.39
N PRO A 25 -9.88 6.67 14.18
CA PRO A 25 -9.59 5.32 13.71
C PRO A 25 -10.82 4.47 13.38
N THR A 26 -12.01 4.88 13.83
CA THR A 26 -13.27 4.15 13.58
C THR A 26 -14.13 4.80 12.51
N SER A 27 -13.67 5.93 11.94
CA SER A 27 -14.42 6.63 10.89
C SER A 27 -14.45 5.83 9.59
N SER A 28 -15.54 5.95 8.84
CA SER A 28 -15.63 5.30 7.52
C SER A 28 -14.57 5.83 6.55
N GLN A 29 -14.21 7.13 6.64
CA GLN A 29 -13.17 7.75 5.82
C GLN A 29 -11.81 7.09 6.07
N TYR A 30 -11.39 6.98 7.33
CA TYR A 30 -10.12 6.33 7.69
C TYR A 30 -10.12 4.87 7.27
N LEU A 31 -11.18 4.11 7.60
CA LEU A 31 -11.25 2.69 7.29
C LEU A 31 -11.23 2.41 5.78
N SER A 32 -11.92 3.25 4.99
CA SER A 32 -11.92 3.10 3.53
C SER A 32 -10.52 3.29 2.95
N ILE A 33 -9.80 4.33 3.38
CA ILE A 33 -8.42 4.57 2.94
C ILE A 33 -7.50 3.44 3.43
N LYS A 34 -7.68 2.97 4.67
CA LYS A 34 -6.89 1.88 5.23
C LYS A 34 -6.96 0.62 4.38
N TYR A 35 -8.17 0.20 4.01
CA TYR A 35 -8.34 -1.00 3.19
C TYR A 35 -7.69 -0.87 1.82
N MET A 36 -7.76 0.30 1.19
CA MET A 36 -7.08 0.52 -0.10
C MET A 36 -5.55 0.52 0.03
N VAL A 37 -5.00 1.09 1.12
CA VAL A 37 -3.56 1.04 1.43
C VAL A 37 -3.10 -0.40 1.65
N ASP A 38 -3.83 -1.16 2.47
CA ASP A 38 -3.50 -2.56 2.78
C ASP A 38 -3.53 -3.43 1.52
N GLU A 39 -4.53 -3.24 0.65
CA GLU A 39 -4.64 -3.96 -0.63
C GLU A 39 -3.46 -3.64 -1.56
N LEU A 40 -3.11 -2.36 -1.71
CA LEU A 40 -2.01 -1.94 -2.58
C LEU A 40 -0.65 -2.44 -2.06
N ALA A 41 -0.40 -2.34 -0.75
CA ALA A 41 0.81 -2.85 -0.13
C ALA A 41 0.96 -4.36 -0.34
N THR A 42 -0.15 -5.10 -0.21
CA THR A 42 -0.19 -6.54 -0.45
C THR A 42 0.11 -6.88 -1.91
N LYS A 43 -0.48 -6.15 -2.86
CA LYS A 43 -0.21 -6.33 -4.30
C LYS A 43 1.26 -6.10 -4.63
N ILE A 44 1.85 -5.00 -4.15
CA ILE A 44 3.28 -4.71 -4.36
C ILE A 44 4.16 -5.81 -3.76
N ALA A 45 3.83 -6.30 -2.56
CA ALA A 45 4.59 -7.37 -1.93
C ALA A 45 4.50 -8.69 -2.72
N LEU A 46 3.31 -9.03 -3.22
CA LEU A 46 3.09 -10.21 -4.05
C LEU A 46 3.83 -10.11 -5.39
N ASP A 47 3.82 -8.95 -6.04
CA ASP A 47 4.52 -8.70 -7.28
C ASP A 47 6.05 -8.86 -7.09
N LYS A 48 6.59 -8.30 -6.00
CA LYS A 48 8.01 -8.46 -5.64
C LYS A 48 8.38 -9.91 -5.33
N LEU A 49 7.51 -10.65 -4.65
CA LEU A 49 7.73 -12.07 -4.36
C LEU A 49 7.72 -12.90 -5.64
N SER A 50 6.75 -12.67 -6.51
CA SER A 50 6.61 -13.37 -7.80
C SER A 50 7.84 -13.17 -8.69
N LEU A 51 8.36 -11.94 -8.76
CA LEU A 51 9.60 -11.60 -9.46
C LEU A 51 10.85 -12.27 -8.86
N SER A 52 10.82 -12.64 -7.58
CA SER A 52 11.95 -13.30 -6.91
C SER A 52 12.03 -14.80 -7.19
N THR A 53 10.91 -15.43 -7.54
CA THR A 53 10.78 -16.88 -7.79
C THR A 53 11.31 -17.35 -9.15
N GLU A 54 11.56 -16.44 -10.10
CA GLU A 54 12.00 -16.79 -11.47
C GLU A 54 13.52 -16.93 -11.65
N LYS A 55 14.34 -16.95 -10.59
CA LYS A 55 15.77 -17.28 -10.74
C LYS A 55 15.92 -18.77 -11.04
N PRO A 56 16.25 -19.20 -12.27
CA PRO A 56 16.56 -20.60 -12.53
C PRO A 56 17.88 -20.89 -11.82
N TYR A 57 17.91 -21.99 -11.06
CA TYR A 57 19.16 -22.58 -10.58
C TYR A 57 20.08 -22.79 -11.80
N GLN A 58 21.23 -22.10 -11.82
CA GLN A 58 22.36 -22.46 -12.68
C GLN A 58 23.09 -23.66 -12.08
#